data_AF-A0A2A3EF92-F1
#
_entry.id   AF-A0A2A3EF92-F1
#
_cell.length_a   1.000
_cell.length_b   1.000
_cell.length_c   1.000
_cell.angle_alpha   90.00
_cell.angle_beta   90.00
_cell.angle_gamma   90.00
#
_symmetry.space_group_name_H-M   'P 1'
#
loop_
_entity.id
_entity.type
_entity.pdbx_description
1 polymer ?
#
loop_
_entity_poly.entity_id
_entity_poly.type
_entity_poly.pdbx_seq_one_letter_code
_entity_poly.pdbx_strand_id
1 'polypeptide(L)'
;MSDYLSTELAATCAALGYYDGSKYHLDKHCLDVIKDLIKYLRRDDESHVVRQFLGQTKLLQTDLIKIFVDHSDKLQLWDVLLRQDNIDRGEEKEMIIERILIFIRNVLQIPPDQNEKRVDNDATIHDEVLFALNASGLVDLLLFIASNRSEQQYHLQVLEVCEIISLMLRDQNASQLAKSGLQRSIAEKEKDEATLLAARLKEKEKKLERVRKYASARHSHFGGTYVVQNMKAIGENQLICHKPYQKIEALNFAQDKKKMSKPKNKRPMMDPRGERTSTLSVRLFLKEFCVEFLNAVYNPVMKYARSCIIGATSTEQSETICYLWTLRFFMEFNRHYKFEVKYVSETISTEIFHLVQRQMEHYYEMIIVDKKKIPLWSCRLHIALKAYQELLYTLIAMDQSTDRGVRESSKVIKSNVFYVPEYRETILSQLLNFDELKMSRKYLIDLTTTAHVFLKMLSNYCEKNKRNVVVQQVKNRRQRNKKNKKKAETEQKSEQSPAPSMEERWDEISPQLSIVMREGTIPEVIPFDATLDVPIDEQKVDAMKKIQKLLRQKFLEQAVGLLRASR
;
A
#
# COMPACT_ATOMS: atom_id res chain seq x y z
N MET A 1 -33.45 -12.95 31.45
CA MET A 1 -33.91 -12.61 30.08
C MET A 1 -33.23 -13.48 29.01
N SER A 2 -32.02 -14.02 29.23
CA SER A 2 -31.35 -14.94 28.28
C SER A 2 -32.09 -16.26 28.08
N ASP A 3 -32.63 -16.85 29.15
CA ASP A 3 -33.13 -18.23 29.11
C ASP A 3 -34.46 -18.38 28.37
N TYR A 4 -35.30 -17.32 28.36
CA TYR A 4 -36.55 -17.32 27.60
C TYR A 4 -36.28 -17.14 26.10
N LEU A 5 -35.30 -16.31 25.75
CA LEU A 5 -34.89 -16.12 24.35
C LEU A 5 -34.21 -17.39 23.81
N SER A 6 -33.41 -18.08 24.62
CA SER A 6 -32.77 -19.33 24.19
C SER A 6 -33.77 -20.47 24.02
N THR A 7 -34.82 -20.56 24.84
CA THR A 7 -35.89 -21.55 24.66
C THR A 7 -36.75 -21.24 23.42
N GLU A 8 -37.06 -19.97 23.18
CA GLU A 8 -37.77 -19.54 21.97
C GLU A 8 -36.96 -19.84 20.70
N LEU A 9 -35.66 -19.52 20.70
CA LEU A 9 -34.76 -19.85 19.60
C LEU A 9 -34.60 -21.35 19.40
N ALA A 10 -34.50 -22.15 20.48
CA ALA A 10 -34.43 -23.60 20.39
C ALA A 10 -35.69 -24.19 19.75
N ALA A 11 -36.87 -23.74 20.17
CA ALA A 11 -38.15 -24.17 19.60
C ALA A 11 -38.27 -23.78 18.13
N THR A 12 -37.82 -22.56 17.78
CA THR A 12 -37.79 -22.08 16.39
C THR A 12 -36.84 -22.93 15.54
N CYS A 13 -35.65 -23.26 16.03
CA CYS A 13 -34.70 -24.11 15.29
C CYS A 13 -35.25 -25.52 15.07
N ALA A 14 -35.92 -26.11 16.07
CA ALA A 14 -36.52 -27.43 15.95
C ALA A 14 -37.69 -27.49 14.93
N ALA A 15 -38.34 -26.36 14.66
CA ALA A 15 -39.43 -26.24 13.69
C ALA A 15 -38.96 -26.10 12.23
N LEU A 16 -37.66 -26.21 11.94
CA LEU A 16 -37.14 -26.24 10.57
C LEU A 16 -37.38 -27.61 9.90
N GLY A 17 -37.16 -28.69 10.64
CA GLY A 17 -37.19 -30.04 10.11
C GLY A 17 -36.21 -30.96 10.82
N TYR A 18 -35.93 -32.09 10.19
CA TYR A 18 -34.94 -33.06 10.69
C TYR A 18 -34.23 -33.76 9.54
N TYR A 19 -33.02 -34.26 9.84
CA TYR A 19 -32.22 -35.05 8.91
C TYR A 19 -32.28 -36.53 9.29
N ASP A 20 -32.77 -37.38 8.38
CA ASP A 20 -32.90 -38.83 8.62
C ASP A 20 -31.62 -39.62 8.24
N GLY A 21 -30.49 -38.93 8.08
CA GLY A 21 -29.22 -39.54 7.65
C GLY A 21 -29.04 -39.67 6.14
N SER A 22 -30.12 -39.62 5.36
CA SER A 22 -30.06 -39.60 3.89
C SER A 22 -30.56 -38.27 3.31
N LYS A 23 -31.75 -37.82 3.70
CA LYS A 23 -32.41 -36.61 3.20
C LYS A 23 -32.94 -35.74 4.35
N TYR A 24 -32.93 -34.43 4.14
CA TYR A 24 -33.54 -33.47 5.05
C TYR A 24 -35.05 -33.36 4.80
N HIS A 25 -35.85 -33.55 5.85
CA HIS A 25 -37.30 -33.41 5.81
C HIS A 25 -37.71 -32.06 6.40
N LEU A 26 -38.28 -31.20 5.55
CA LEU A 26 -38.76 -29.87 5.96
C LEU A 26 -40.07 -30.00 6.73
N ASP A 27 -40.24 -29.19 7.77
CA ASP A 27 -41.52 -29.01 8.45
C ASP A 27 -42.45 -28.06 7.66
N LYS A 28 -43.75 -28.11 7.95
CA LYS A 28 -44.84 -27.39 7.24
C LYS A 28 -44.63 -25.88 7.18
N HIS A 29 -43.98 -25.30 8.19
CA HIS A 29 -43.77 -23.85 8.34
C HIS A 29 -42.30 -23.43 8.22
N CYS A 30 -41.44 -24.27 7.62
CA CYS A 30 -40.00 -24.01 7.53
C CYS A 30 -39.64 -22.62 6.95
N LEU A 31 -40.36 -22.15 5.93
CA LEU A 31 -40.09 -20.85 5.30
C LEU A 31 -40.34 -19.67 6.27
N ASP A 32 -41.39 -19.74 7.07
CA ASP A 32 -41.72 -18.70 8.05
C ASP A 32 -40.73 -18.73 9.22
N VAL A 33 -40.32 -19.93 9.64
CA VAL A 33 -39.28 -20.13 10.65
C VAL A 33 -37.95 -19.50 10.22
N ILE A 34 -37.52 -19.67 8.96
CA ILE A 34 -36.31 -19.02 8.44
C ILE A 34 -36.46 -17.49 8.48
N LYS A 35 -37.63 -16.94 8.09
CA LYS A 35 -37.88 -15.50 8.17
C LYS A 35 -37.78 -14.99 9.60
N ASP A 36 -38.27 -15.74 10.58
CA ASP A 36 -38.22 -15.37 11.99
C ASP A 36 -36.78 -15.42 12.53
N LEU A 37 -35.99 -16.42 12.15
CA LEU A 37 -34.55 -16.47 12.45
C LEU A 37 -33.80 -15.26 11.89
N ILE A 38 -34.10 -14.84 10.66
CA ILE A 38 -33.54 -13.62 10.07
C ILE A 38 -33.96 -12.38 10.88
N LYS A 39 -35.22 -12.29 11.31
CA LYS A 39 -35.69 -11.18 12.17
C LYS A 39 -34.97 -11.14 13.51
N TYR A 40 -34.74 -12.29 14.16
CA TYR A 40 -33.96 -12.36 15.41
C TYR A 40 -32.53 -11.89 15.19
N LEU A 41 -31.86 -12.33 14.11
CA LEU A 41 -30.50 -11.89 13.77
C LEU A 41 -30.39 -10.39 13.46
N ARG A 42 -31.43 -9.79 12.86
CA ARG A 42 -31.48 -8.33 12.61
C ARG A 42 -31.63 -7.50 13.89
N ARG A 43 -32.24 -8.08 14.92
CA ARG A 43 -32.46 -7.45 16.23
C ARG A 43 -31.36 -7.81 17.24
N ASP A 44 -30.36 -8.60 16.83
CA ASP A 44 -29.24 -9.01 17.68
C ASP A 44 -28.43 -7.77 18.06
N ASP A 45 -28.19 -7.60 19.35
CA ASP A 45 -27.49 -6.46 19.90
C ASP A 45 -25.95 -6.66 19.83
N GLU A 46 -25.18 -5.72 20.39
CA GLU A 46 -23.71 -5.84 20.45
C GLU A 46 -23.23 -7.07 21.25
N SER A 47 -24.11 -7.71 22.04
CA SER A 47 -23.81 -8.92 22.79
C SER A 47 -23.81 -10.17 21.90
N HIS A 48 -24.40 -10.09 20.69
CA HIS A 48 -24.44 -11.15 19.68
C HIS A 48 -24.98 -12.49 20.21
N VAL A 49 -25.98 -12.44 21.09
CA VAL A 49 -26.50 -13.61 21.80
C VAL A 49 -27.18 -14.57 20.82
N VAL A 50 -27.95 -14.04 19.87
CA VAL A 50 -28.66 -14.86 18.88
C VAL A 50 -27.65 -15.58 18.00
N ARG A 51 -26.66 -14.86 17.45
CA ARG A 51 -25.61 -15.46 16.62
C ARG A 51 -24.79 -16.52 17.38
N GLN A 52 -24.44 -16.25 18.64
CA GLN A 52 -23.73 -17.23 19.47
C GLN A 52 -24.56 -18.49 19.71
N PHE A 53 -25.86 -18.34 20.00
CA PHE A 53 -26.76 -19.47 20.20
C PHE A 53 -26.91 -20.33 18.94
N LEU A 54 -27.13 -19.71 17.77
CA LEU A 54 -27.22 -20.42 16.49
C LEU A 54 -25.89 -21.12 16.14
N GLY A 55 -24.76 -20.53 16.53
CA GLY A 55 -23.43 -21.15 16.40
C GLY A 55 -23.25 -22.37 17.31
N GLN A 56 -23.69 -22.28 18.58
CA GLN A 56 -23.61 -23.39 19.55
C GLN A 56 -24.50 -24.58 19.16
N THR A 57 -25.69 -24.29 18.63
CA THR A 57 -26.63 -25.30 18.13
C THR A 57 -26.22 -25.88 16.78
N LYS A 58 -25.21 -25.30 16.11
CA LYS A 58 -24.70 -25.73 14.80
C LYS A 58 -25.78 -25.74 13.69
N LEU A 59 -26.77 -24.86 13.81
CA LEU A 59 -27.90 -24.75 12.89
C LEU A 59 -27.49 -24.70 11.41
N LEU A 60 -26.39 -24.00 11.13
CA LEU A 60 -25.86 -23.86 9.78
C LEU A 60 -25.41 -25.22 9.20
N GLN A 61 -24.73 -26.04 10.01
CA GLN A 61 -24.20 -27.34 9.59
C GLN A 61 -25.26 -28.45 9.59
N THR A 62 -26.17 -28.43 10.57
CA THR A 62 -27.18 -29.49 10.77
C THR A 62 -28.38 -29.31 9.85
N ASP A 63 -28.82 -28.07 9.65
CA ASP A 63 -30.08 -27.77 8.98
C ASP A 63 -29.86 -26.97 7.69
N LEU A 64 -29.32 -25.76 7.76
CA LEU A 64 -29.32 -24.84 6.61
C LEU A 64 -28.54 -25.37 5.40
N ILE A 65 -27.33 -25.92 5.59
CA ILE A 65 -26.57 -26.54 4.49
C ILE A 65 -27.32 -27.74 3.91
N LYS A 66 -27.98 -28.54 4.74
CA LYS A 66 -28.72 -29.73 4.30
C LYS A 66 -29.96 -29.34 3.50
N ILE A 67 -30.70 -28.33 3.96
CA ILE A 67 -31.82 -27.73 3.23
C ILE A 67 -31.35 -27.24 1.85
N PHE A 68 -30.19 -26.57 1.80
CA PHE A 68 -29.61 -26.02 0.58
C PHE A 68 -29.25 -27.10 -0.45
N VAL A 69 -28.70 -28.23 0.01
CA VAL A 69 -28.30 -29.34 -0.87
C VAL A 69 -29.49 -30.20 -1.29
N ASP A 70 -30.40 -30.54 -0.38
CA ASP A 70 -31.46 -31.52 -0.62
C ASP A 70 -32.74 -30.91 -1.26
N HIS A 71 -32.92 -29.59 -1.17
CA HIS A 71 -34.09 -28.86 -1.69
C HIS A 71 -33.68 -27.72 -2.64
N SER A 72 -32.68 -27.97 -3.50
CA SER A 72 -32.19 -27.00 -4.48
C SER A 72 -33.27 -26.57 -5.49
N ASP A 73 -34.31 -27.38 -5.68
CA ASP A 73 -35.47 -27.16 -6.54
C ASP A 73 -36.47 -26.12 -6.00
N LYS A 74 -36.49 -25.88 -4.69
CA LYS A 74 -37.44 -24.97 -4.05
C LYS A 74 -36.93 -23.53 -4.00
N LEU A 75 -37.05 -22.84 -5.13
CA LEU A 75 -36.58 -21.45 -5.32
C LEU A 75 -37.08 -20.46 -4.24
N GLN A 76 -38.25 -20.68 -3.64
CA GLN A 76 -38.76 -19.82 -2.57
C GLN A 76 -37.90 -19.85 -1.29
N LEU A 77 -37.26 -20.99 -0.99
CA LEU A 77 -36.32 -21.10 0.12
C LEU A 77 -35.02 -20.37 -0.20
N TRP A 78 -34.57 -20.45 -1.46
CA TRP A 78 -33.43 -19.69 -1.96
C TRP A 78 -33.67 -18.20 -1.88
N ASP A 79 -34.85 -17.76 -2.32
CA ASP A 79 -35.28 -16.38 -2.21
C ASP A 79 -35.27 -15.95 -0.75
N VAL A 80 -35.81 -16.70 0.21
CA VAL A 80 -35.84 -16.24 1.61
C VAL A 80 -34.47 -16.25 2.29
N LEU A 81 -33.66 -17.30 2.07
CA LEU A 81 -32.31 -17.40 2.66
C LEU A 81 -31.36 -16.34 2.09
N LEU A 82 -31.57 -15.96 0.82
CA LEU A 82 -30.82 -14.91 0.14
C LEU A 82 -31.60 -13.59 0.07
N ARG A 83 -32.77 -13.41 0.69
CA ARG A 83 -33.52 -12.13 0.68
C ARG A 83 -33.64 -11.50 2.05
N GLN A 84 -33.17 -10.25 2.10
CA GLN A 84 -33.44 -9.31 3.16
C GLN A 84 -34.26 -8.16 2.54
N ASP A 85 -35.58 -8.25 2.69
CA ASP A 85 -36.66 -7.27 2.42
C ASP A 85 -37.52 -7.36 1.15
N ASN A 86 -38.82 -7.13 1.38
CA ASN A 86 -39.92 -6.95 0.43
C ASN A 86 -39.70 -5.69 -0.41
N ILE A 87 -39.37 -5.82 -1.70
CA ILE A 87 -39.59 -4.74 -2.67
C ILE A 87 -39.98 -5.38 -4.01
N ASP A 88 -41.22 -5.13 -4.43
CA ASP A 88 -41.68 -5.33 -5.81
C ASP A 88 -40.86 -4.42 -6.74
N ARG A 89 -39.93 -4.95 -7.53
CA ARG A 89 -39.38 -4.34 -8.77
C ARG A 89 -38.39 -5.28 -9.45
N GLY A 90 -38.33 -5.23 -10.78
CA GLY A 90 -37.60 -6.15 -11.68
C GLY A 90 -36.07 -6.26 -11.54
N GLU A 91 -35.48 -5.82 -10.43
CA GLU A 91 -34.05 -5.91 -10.06
C GLU A 91 -33.75 -7.16 -9.17
N GLU A 92 -34.74 -8.02 -8.94
CA GLU A 92 -34.63 -9.14 -7.98
C GLU A 92 -33.49 -10.12 -8.28
N LYS A 93 -33.23 -10.41 -9.56
CA LYS A 93 -32.18 -11.35 -9.97
C LYS A 93 -30.78 -10.80 -9.73
N GLU A 94 -30.61 -9.49 -9.81
CA GLU A 94 -29.32 -8.80 -9.66
C GLU A 94 -28.89 -8.78 -8.19
N MET A 95 -29.85 -8.52 -7.29
CA MET A 95 -29.66 -8.59 -5.84
C MET A 95 -29.32 -10.01 -5.37
N ILE A 96 -29.86 -11.04 -6.03
CA ILE A 96 -29.53 -12.44 -5.72
C ILE A 96 -28.06 -12.72 -6.08
N ILE A 97 -27.59 -12.27 -7.25
CA ILE A 97 -26.18 -12.44 -7.66
C ILE A 97 -25.25 -11.74 -6.67
N GLU A 98 -25.53 -10.48 -6.32
CA GLU A 98 -24.73 -9.74 -5.35
C GLU A 98 -24.63 -10.48 -4.00
N ARG A 99 -25.74 -11.03 -3.51
CA ARG A 99 -25.76 -11.76 -2.24
C ARG A 99 -25.05 -13.11 -2.31
N ILE A 100 -25.09 -13.79 -3.46
CA ILE A 100 -24.28 -14.99 -3.69
C ILE A 100 -22.80 -14.63 -3.63
N LEU A 101 -22.38 -13.53 -4.26
CA LEU A 101 -20.99 -13.05 -4.21
C LEU A 101 -20.58 -12.68 -2.77
N ILE A 102 -21.41 -11.95 -2.05
CA ILE A 102 -21.19 -11.63 -0.63
C ILE A 102 -21.08 -12.89 0.22
N PHE A 103 -21.91 -13.91 -0.03
CA PHE A 103 -21.83 -15.19 0.66
C PHE A 103 -20.49 -15.89 0.39
N ILE A 104 -20.07 -15.99 -0.87
CA ILE A 104 -18.78 -16.56 -1.26
C ILE A 104 -17.63 -15.79 -0.59
N ARG A 105 -17.67 -14.46 -0.62
CA ARG A 105 -16.70 -13.59 0.05
C ARG A 105 -16.65 -13.89 1.55
N ASN A 106 -17.79 -13.92 2.23
CA ASN A 106 -17.86 -14.16 3.67
C ASN A 106 -17.29 -15.53 4.05
N VAL A 107 -17.52 -16.57 3.25
CA VAL A 107 -16.92 -17.91 3.45
C VAL A 107 -15.40 -17.86 3.33
N LEU A 108 -14.86 -17.18 2.31
CA LEU A 108 -13.42 -17.03 2.11
C LEU A 108 -12.75 -16.09 3.13
N GLN A 109 -13.51 -15.18 3.74
CA GLN A 109 -13.01 -14.22 4.71
C GLN A 109 -12.75 -14.84 6.09
N ILE A 110 -13.35 -16.00 6.38
CA ILE A 110 -13.22 -16.69 7.68
C ILE A 110 -11.73 -16.88 8.00
N PRO A 111 -11.23 -16.32 9.12
CA PRO A 111 -9.82 -16.40 9.45
C PRO A 111 -9.44 -17.84 9.86
N PRO A 112 -8.22 -18.30 9.52
CA PRO A 112 -7.72 -19.58 9.99
C PRO A 112 -7.51 -19.54 11.52
N ASP A 113 -7.63 -20.71 12.15
CA ASP A 113 -7.49 -20.88 13.60
C ASP A 113 -6.10 -20.40 14.05
N GLN A 114 -6.05 -19.61 15.13
CA GLN A 114 -4.80 -19.07 15.65
C GLN A 114 -3.85 -20.16 16.18
N ASN A 115 -4.39 -21.35 16.48
CA ASN A 115 -3.63 -22.50 16.94
C ASN A 115 -3.16 -23.43 15.81
N GLU A 116 -3.49 -23.12 14.56
CA GLU A 116 -3.15 -23.96 13.42
C GLU A 116 -1.65 -23.92 13.11
N LYS A 117 -0.94 -24.99 13.47
CA LYS A 117 0.51 -25.17 13.25
C LYS A 117 0.79 -26.09 12.06
N ARG A 118 0.00 -26.00 10.99
CA ARG A 118 0.25 -26.76 9.75
C ARG A 118 1.50 -26.24 9.06
N VAL A 119 2.27 -27.14 8.46
CA VAL A 119 3.53 -26.83 7.76
C VAL A 119 3.23 -26.38 6.32
N ASP A 120 4.16 -25.66 5.71
CA ASP A 120 4.16 -25.32 4.29
C ASP A 120 3.90 -26.57 3.39
N ASN A 121 3.06 -26.40 2.36
CA ASN A 121 2.54 -27.43 1.43
C ASN A 121 1.48 -28.42 1.98
N ASP A 122 1.05 -28.29 3.24
CA ASP A 122 -0.09 -29.06 3.76
C ASP A 122 -1.43 -28.43 3.34
N ALA A 123 -2.48 -29.23 3.12
CA ALA A 123 -3.79 -28.72 2.74
C ALA A 123 -4.43 -27.96 3.93
N THR A 124 -4.78 -26.70 3.71
CA THR A 124 -5.59 -25.93 4.66
C THR A 124 -7.07 -26.10 4.39
N ILE A 125 -7.89 -25.73 5.37
CA ILE A 125 -9.34 -25.56 5.15
C ILE A 125 -9.58 -24.55 4.01
N HIS A 126 -8.75 -23.50 3.91
CA HIS A 126 -8.84 -22.54 2.81
C HIS A 126 -8.53 -23.20 1.46
N ASP A 127 -7.44 -23.98 1.36
CA ASP A 127 -7.07 -24.74 0.15
C ASP A 127 -8.18 -25.74 -0.25
N GLU A 128 -8.81 -26.41 0.72
CA GLU A 128 -9.93 -27.32 0.48
C GLU A 128 -11.15 -26.57 -0.09
N VAL A 129 -11.47 -25.40 0.45
CA VAL A 129 -12.53 -24.53 -0.08
C VAL A 129 -12.18 -24.07 -1.49
N LEU A 130 -10.93 -23.64 -1.75
CA LEU A 130 -10.50 -23.23 -3.09
C LEU A 130 -10.60 -24.38 -4.10
N PHE A 131 -10.22 -25.59 -3.69
CA PHE A 131 -10.37 -26.78 -4.53
C PHE A 131 -11.85 -27.09 -4.83
N ALA A 132 -12.74 -26.98 -3.84
CA ALA A 132 -14.18 -27.16 -4.02
C ALA A 132 -14.80 -26.09 -4.94
N LEU A 133 -14.36 -24.82 -4.83
CA LEU A 133 -14.77 -23.73 -5.72
C LEU A 133 -14.35 -23.97 -7.17
N ASN A 134 -13.15 -24.50 -7.38
CA ASN A 134 -12.66 -24.85 -8.71
C ASN A 134 -13.42 -26.05 -9.28
N ALA A 135 -13.63 -27.10 -8.48
CA ALA A 135 -14.33 -28.31 -8.90
C ALA A 135 -15.82 -28.07 -9.24
N SER A 136 -16.44 -27.04 -8.65
CA SER A 136 -17.82 -26.65 -8.97
C SER A 136 -17.98 -25.75 -10.20
N GLY A 137 -16.88 -25.30 -10.82
CA GLY A 137 -16.90 -24.36 -11.95
C GLY A 137 -17.22 -22.91 -11.56
N LEU A 138 -17.27 -22.59 -10.26
CA LEU A 138 -17.56 -21.24 -9.79
C LEU A 138 -16.44 -20.24 -10.14
N VAL A 139 -15.19 -20.70 -10.23
CA VAL A 139 -14.03 -19.89 -10.61
C VAL A 139 -14.20 -19.33 -12.04
N ASP A 140 -14.61 -20.17 -12.99
CA ASP A 140 -14.84 -19.77 -14.38
C ASP A 140 -16.03 -18.79 -14.48
N LEU A 141 -17.06 -19.00 -13.67
CA LEU A 141 -18.20 -18.08 -13.59
C LEU A 141 -17.78 -16.70 -13.08
N LEU A 142 -16.91 -16.63 -12.06
CA LEU A 142 -16.38 -15.36 -11.56
C LEU A 142 -15.57 -14.62 -12.65
N LEU A 143 -14.76 -15.34 -13.43
CA LEU A 143 -14.05 -14.76 -14.58
C LEU A 143 -15.02 -14.25 -15.64
N PHE A 144 -16.07 -15.01 -15.94
CA PHE A 144 -17.10 -14.62 -16.90
C PHE A 144 -17.80 -13.31 -16.48
N ILE A 145 -18.29 -13.25 -15.24
CA ILE A 145 -18.93 -12.05 -14.67
C ILE A 145 -17.99 -10.85 -14.76
N ALA A 146 -16.72 -11.02 -14.35
CA ALA A 146 -15.75 -9.93 -14.36
C ALA A 146 -15.31 -9.49 -15.78
N SER A 147 -15.45 -10.37 -16.78
CA SER A 147 -15.13 -10.06 -18.19
C SER A 147 -16.25 -9.31 -18.92
N ASN A 148 -17.48 -9.37 -18.42
CA ASN A 148 -18.65 -8.89 -19.15
C ASN A 148 -18.77 -7.36 -19.09
N ARG A 149 -18.71 -6.70 -20.26
CA ARG A 149 -18.72 -5.22 -20.36
C ARG A 149 -20.11 -4.61 -20.27
N SER A 150 -21.15 -5.36 -20.65
CA SER A 150 -22.54 -4.90 -20.51
C SER A 150 -22.99 -4.81 -19.05
N GLU A 151 -22.27 -5.50 -18.16
CA GLU A 151 -22.50 -5.55 -16.71
C GLU A 151 -21.76 -4.45 -15.94
N GLN A 152 -21.09 -3.52 -16.62
CA GLN A 152 -20.47 -2.35 -15.94
C GLN A 152 -21.49 -1.43 -15.26
N GLN A 153 -22.79 -1.62 -15.51
CA GLN A 153 -23.87 -0.99 -14.75
C GLN A 153 -24.06 -1.60 -13.35
N TYR A 154 -23.52 -2.80 -13.09
CA TYR A 154 -23.59 -3.54 -11.82
C TYR A 154 -22.37 -3.25 -10.94
N HIS A 155 -22.25 -1.97 -10.62
CA HIS A 155 -21.11 -1.30 -10.02
C HIS A 155 -20.53 -1.98 -8.75
N LEU A 156 -21.36 -2.68 -7.98
CA LEU A 156 -20.98 -3.38 -6.74
C LEU A 156 -20.44 -4.79 -6.99
N GLN A 157 -20.95 -5.51 -8.00
CA GLN A 157 -20.59 -6.90 -8.26
C GLN A 157 -19.12 -7.05 -8.68
N VAL A 158 -18.58 -6.12 -9.46
CA VAL A 158 -17.17 -6.13 -9.88
C VAL A 158 -16.22 -5.92 -8.70
N LEU A 159 -16.60 -5.09 -7.72
CA LEU A 159 -15.80 -4.86 -6.51
C LEU A 159 -15.85 -6.08 -5.58
N GLU A 160 -17.01 -6.69 -5.41
CA GLU A 160 -17.17 -7.95 -4.66
C GLU A 160 -16.34 -9.08 -5.28
N VAL A 161 -16.33 -9.21 -6.62
CA VAL A 161 -15.48 -10.18 -7.32
C VAL A 161 -14.00 -9.89 -7.08
N CYS A 162 -13.57 -8.62 -7.09
CA CYS A 162 -12.18 -8.27 -6.74
C CYS A 162 -11.83 -8.72 -5.33
N GLU A 163 -12.74 -8.52 -4.37
CA GLU A 163 -12.50 -8.92 -2.98
C GLU A 163 -12.41 -10.44 -2.85
N ILE A 164 -13.33 -11.18 -3.50
CA ILE A 164 -13.27 -12.65 -3.59
C ILE A 164 -11.92 -13.09 -4.14
N ILE A 165 -11.45 -12.50 -5.24
CA ILE A 165 -10.16 -12.84 -5.85
C ILE A 165 -9.00 -12.54 -4.88
N SER A 166 -9.07 -11.40 -4.19
CA SER A 166 -8.07 -11.04 -3.19
C SER A 166 -8.01 -12.04 -2.03
N LEU A 167 -9.18 -12.56 -1.62
CA LEU A 167 -9.30 -13.57 -0.59
C LEU A 167 -8.84 -14.94 -1.06
N MET A 168 -9.11 -15.32 -2.31
CA MET A 168 -8.62 -16.58 -2.90
C MET A 168 -7.09 -16.64 -2.96
N LEU A 169 -6.46 -15.50 -3.15
CA LEU A 169 -5.01 -15.38 -3.36
C LEU A 169 -4.28 -14.83 -2.12
N ARG A 170 -4.98 -14.63 -0.99
CA ARG A 170 -4.46 -13.90 0.18
C ARG A 170 -3.20 -14.50 0.79
N ASP A 171 -3.11 -15.83 0.77
CA ASP A 171 -2.02 -16.59 1.39
C ASP A 171 -0.90 -16.91 0.40
N GLN A 172 -1.10 -16.61 -0.90
CA GLN A 172 -0.14 -16.93 -1.96
C GLN A 172 0.92 -15.83 -2.13
N ASN A 173 2.14 -16.25 -2.40
CA ASN A 173 3.18 -15.36 -2.91
C ASN A 173 3.14 -15.34 -4.45
N ALA A 174 2.91 -14.16 -5.04
CA ALA A 174 2.77 -13.98 -6.48
C ALA A 174 4.02 -14.46 -7.26
N SER A 175 5.22 -14.16 -6.77
CA SER A 175 6.47 -14.58 -7.43
C SER A 175 6.69 -16.10 -7.44
N GLN A 176 6.26 -16.79 -6.37
CA GLN A 176 6.34 -18.25 -6.27
C GLN A 176 5.26 -18.92 -7.11
N LEU A 177 4.04 -18.37 -7.09
CA LEU A 177 2.91 -18.86 -7.88
C LEU A 177 3.19 -18.78 -9.37
N ALA A 178 3.76 -17.67 -9.85
CA ALA A 178 4.14 -17.48 -11.25
C ALA A 178 5.15 -18.54 -11.76
N LYS A 179 6.06 -18.97 -10.88
CA LYS A 179 7.11 -19.96 -11.18
C LYS A 179 6.65 -21.41 -11.01
N SER A 180 5.50 -21.65 -10.39
CA SER A 180 4.96 -23.00 -10.21
C SER A 180 4.67 -23.65 -11.57
N GLY A 181 4.94 -24.95 -11.72
CA GLY A 181 4.73 -25.69 -12.95
C GLY A 181 4.49 -27.18 -12.69
N LEU A 182 3.87 -27.89 -13.65
CA LEU A 182 3.53 -29.31 -13.52
C LEU A 182 4.76 -30.17 -13.18
N GLN A 183 5.90 -29.83 -13.77
CA GLN A 183 7.18 -30.42 -13.42
C GLN A 183 7.84 -29.52 -12.38
N ARG A 184 7.99 -30.03 -11.15
CA ARG A 184 8.87 -29.41 -10.16
C ARG A 184 10.24 -29.31 -10.80
N SER A 185 10.75 -28.10 -10.98
CA SER A 185 12.07 -27.95 -11.60
C SER A 185 13.09 -28.69 -10.73
N ILE A 186 14.05 -29.38 -11.35
CA ILE A 186 15.14 -30.07 -10.62
C ILE A 186 15.80 -29.09 -9.63
N ALA A 187 15.93 -27.83 -10.04
CA ALA A 187 16.41 -26.73 -9.22
C ALA A 187 15.52 -26.39 -8.00
N GLU A 188 14.19 -26.47 -8.11
CA GLU A 188 13.28 -26.25 -6.98
C GLU A 188 13.40 -27.39 -5.96
N LYS A 189 13.50 -28.64 -6.44
CA LYS A 189 13.71 -29.80 -5.56
C LYS A 189 15.05 -29.72 -4.83
N GLU A 190 16.13 -29.42 -5.55
CA GLU A 190 17.47 -29.24 -4.96
C GLU A 190 17.50 -28.10 -3.95
N LYS A 191 16.82 -26.99 -4.25
CA LYS A 191 16.74 -25.83 -3.34
C LYS A 191 15.95 -26.14 -2.08
N ASP A 192 14.85 -26.87 -2.18
CA ASP A 192 14.06 -27.29 -1.03
C ASP A 192 14.84 -28.29 -0.17
N GLU A 193 15.52 -29.26 -0.78
CA GLU A 193 16.42 -30.18 -0.09
C GLU A 193 17.56 -29.43 0.61
N ALA A 194 18.20 -28.46 -0.05
CA ALA A 194 19.24 -27.63 0.54
C ALA A 194 18.71 -26.78 1.70
N THR A 195 17.49 -26.25 1.59
CA THR A 195 16.85 -25.46 2.66
C THR A 195 16.52 -26.34 3.88
N LEU A 196 15.99 -27.54 3.65
CA LEU A 196 15.74 -28.53 4.70
C LEU A 196 17.04 -29.01 5.36
N LEU A 197 18.10 -29.23 4.58
CA LEU A 197 19.43 -29.58 5.10
C LEU A 197 20.02 -28.44 5.93
N ALA A 198 19.94 -27.19 5.46
CA ALA A 198 20.40 -26.02 6.20
C ALA A 198 19.62 -25.84 7.52
N ALA A 199 18.29 -26.03 7.50
CA ALA A 199 17.45 -26.00 8.70
C ALA A 199 17.84 -27.10 9.68
N ARG A 200 18.05 -28.34 9.21
CA ARG A 200 18.50 -29.48 10.01
C ARG A 200 19.89 -29.26 10.60
N LEU A 201 20.83 -28.72 9.83
CA LEU A 201 22.18 -28.40 10.29
C LEU A 201 22.14 -27.31 11.37
N LYS A 202 21.34 -26.26 11.18
CA LYS A 202 21.14 -25.19 12.17
C LYS A 202 20.48 -25.69 13.44
N GLU A 203 19.53 -26.62 13.34
CA GLU A 203 18.92 -27.26 14.51
C GLU A 203 19.94 -28.14 15.24
N LYS A 204 20.73 -28.93 14.50
CA LYS A 204 21.81 -29.76 15.06
C LYS A 204 22.88 -28.91 15.73
N GLU A 205 23.26 -27.78 15.14
CA GLU A 205 24.21 -26.83 15.72
C GLU A 205 23.64 -26.18 16.99
N LYS A 206 22.39 -25.71 16.98
CA LYS A 206 21.72 -25.20 18.19
C LYS A 206 21.62 -26.26 19.28
N LYS A 207 21.31 -27.50 18.92
CA LYS A 207 21.26 -28.63 19.85
C LYS A 207 22.64 -28.90 20.43
N LEU A 208 23.68 -28.94 19.59
CA LEU A 208 25.07 -29.11 20.00
C LEU A 208 25.54 -27.95 20.88
N GLU A 209 25.19 -26.70 20.56
CA GLU A 209 25.48 -25.54 21.39
C GLU A 209 24.77 -25.60 22.74
N ARG A 210 23.49 -26.00 22.77
CA ARG A 210 22.76 -26.18 24.03
C ARG A 210 23.41 -27.28 24.86
N VAL A 211 23.78 -28.39 24.24
CA VAL A 211 24.52 -29.47 24.90
C VAL A 211 25.88 -28.96 25.38
N ARG A 212 26.67 -28.25 24.57
CA ARG A 212 27.95 -27.66 25.00
C ARG A 212 27.81 -26.63 26.13
N LYS A 213 26.74 -25.82 26.11
CA LYS A 213 26.50 -24.75 27.10
C LYS A 213 25.91 -25.27 28.41
N TYR A 214 25.09 -26.33 28.36
CA TYR A 214 24.29 -26.79 29.50
C TYR A 214 24.55 -28.24 29.92
N ALA A 215 25.06 -29.09 29.03
CA ALA A 215 25.59 -30.40 29.40
C ALA A 215 27.02 -30.21 29.91
N SER A 216 27.12 -29.74 31.15
CA SER A 216 28.31 -30.01 31.95
C SER A 216 28.48 -31.54 32.04
N ALA A 217 29.72 -32.02 32.07
CA ALA A 217 30.00 -33.44 32.33
C ALA A 217 29.51 -33.91 33.71
N ARG A 218 28.99 -32.99 34.55
CA ARG A 218 28.51 -33.21 35.92
C ARG A 218 27.14 -32.58 36.13
N HIS A 219 26.37 -33.12 37.08
CA HIS A 219 24.99 -32.71 37.37
C HIS A 219 24.87 -31.22 37.76
N SER A 220 23.66 -30.66 37.63
CA SER A 220 23.36 -29.24 37.91
C SER A 220 23.78 -28.74 39.29
N HIS A 221 23.81 -29.63 40.31
CA HIS A 221 24.24 -29.30 41.67
C HIS A 221 25.76 -29.27 41.87
N PHE A 222 26.58 -29.63 40.87
CA PHE A 222 28.03 -29.55 40.92
C PHE A 222 28.49 -28.16 40.43
N GLY A 223 28.17 -27.13 41.20
CA GLY A 223 28.61 -25.75 40.93
C GLY A 223 29.93 -25.47 41.63
N GLY A 224 31.01 -25.30 40.88
CA GLY A 224 32.26 -24.78 41.44
C GLY A 224 32.12 -23.29 41.78
N THR A 225 32.66 -22.86 42.90
CA THR A 225 32.67 -21.45 43.31
C THR A 225 34.01 -20.84 42.96
N TYR A 226 34.00 -19.84 42.07
CA TYR A 226 35.17 -19.12 41.59
C TYR A 226 35.16 -17.70 42.13
N VAL A 227 36.34 -17.16 42.41
CA VAL A 227 36.51 -15.76 42.83
C VAL A 227 37.17 -15.00 41.68
N VAL A 228 36.52 -13.92 41.23
CA VAL A 228 37.06 -13.05 40.18
C VAL A 228 38.01 -12.05 40.85
N GLN A 229 39.31 -12.25 40.64
CA GLN A 229 40.33 -11.34 41.15
C GLN A 229 40.17 -9.94 40.55
N ASN A 230 40.43 -8.91 41.34
CA ASN A 230 40.35 -7.49 40.95
C ASN A 230 38.95 -6.97 40.57
N MET A 231 37.88 -7.70 40.89
CA MET A 231 36.50 -7.19 40.83
C MET A 231 35.86 -7.24 42.21
N LYS A 232 35.46 -6.07 42.73
CA LYS A 232 34.67 -5.98 43.96
C LYS A 232 33.19 -6.24 43.65
N ALA A 233 32.53 -6.98 44.54
CA ALA A 233 31.08 -7.12 44.55
C ALA A 233 30.44 -5.86 45.16
N ILE A 234 29.26 -6.00 45.79
CA ILE A 234 28.67 -4.95 46.61
C ILE A 234 29.46 -4.90 47.94
N GLY A 235 30.32 -3.89 48.10
CA GLY A 235 31.17 -3.70 49.29
C GLY A 235 32.66 -3.95 49.05
N GLU A 236 33.38 -4.43 50.07
CA GLU A 236 34.83 -4.73 50.00
C GLU A 236 35.17 -6.16 49.53
N ASN A 237 34.17 -7.03 49.44
CA ASN A 237 34.36 -8.44 49.10
C ASN A 237 34.59 -8.65 47.59
N GLN A 238 35.41 -9.64 47.23
CA GLN A 238 35.63 -10.04 45.84
C GLN A 238 34.40 -10.72 45.23
N LEU A 239 34.20 -10.55 43.92
CA LEU A 239 33.05 -11.09 43.20
C LEU A 239 33.12 -12.63 43.10
N ILE A 240 32.05 -13.29 43.55
CA ILE A 240 31.89 -14.75 43.49
C ILE A 240 31.09 -15.13 42.23
N CYS A 241 31.54 -16.15 41.52
CA CYS A 241 30.94 -16.66 40.29
C CYS A 241 30.84 -18.18 40.31
N HIS A 242 29.73 -18.75 39.83
CA HIS A 242 29.52 -20.21 39.83
C HIS A 242 29.88 -20.89 38.49
N LYS A 243 30.39 -20.13 37.52
CA LYS A 243 30.86 -20.61 36.22
C LYS A 243 32.22 -19.98 35.90
N PRO A 244 33.20 -20.76 35.39
CA PRO A 244 34.48 -20.20 34.98
C PRO A 244 34.28 -19.40 33.68
N TYR A 245 34.57 -18.10 33.73
CA TYR A 245 34.55 -17.26 32.54
C TYR A 245 35.90 -17.33 31.84
N GLN A 246 35.94 -17.70 30.56
CA GLN A 246 37.18 -17.73 29.77
C GLN A 246 37.65 -16.32 29.34
N LYS A 247 36.73 -15.34 29.31
CA LYS A 247 36.99 -13.94 28.92
C LYS A 247 36.16 -12.99 29.78
N ILE A 248 36.69 -11.81 30.10
CA ILE A 248 36.01 -10.77 30.90
C ILE A 248 34.73 -10.26 30.21
N GLU A 249 34.71 -10.21 28.86
CA GLU A 249 33.54 -9.85 28.05
C GLU A 249 32.35 -10.81 28.21
N ALA A 250 32.61 -12.05 28.65
CA ALA A 250 31.56 -13.03 28.91
C ALA A 250 30.85 -12.82 30.26
N LEU A 251 31.34 -11.88 31.07
CA LEU A 251 30.85 -11.57 32.41
C LEU A 251 29.63 -10.64 32.31
N ASN A 252 28.50 -11.21 31.90
CA ASN A 252 27.25 -10.46 31.70
C ASN A 252 26.27 -10.71 32.85
N PHE A 253 26.24 -9.77 33.81
CA PHE A 253 25.36 -9.77 34.97
C PHE A 253 23.85 -9.68 34.65
N ALA A 254 23.48 -9.48 33.39
CA ALA A 254 22.09 -9.41 32.95
C ALA A 254 21.54 -10.75 32.42
N GLN A 255 22.38 -11.78 32.23
CA GLN A 255 21.92 -13.06 31.67
C GLN A 255 20.96 -13.82 32.61
N ASP A 256 21.23 -13.80 33.91
CA ASP A 256 20.41 -14.48 34.92
C ASP A 256 19.29 -13.60 35.50
N LYS A 257 19.22 -12.32 35.11
CA LYS A 257 18.10 -11.45 35.47
C LYS A 257 16.87 -11.89 34.67
N LYS A 258 15.80 -12.28 35.37
CA LYS A 258 14.48 -12.51 34.76
C LYS A 258 14.11 -11.27 33.93
N LYS A 259 14.10 -11.38 32.60
CA LYS A 259 13.65 -10.30 31.73
C LYS A 259 12.22 -9.95 32.11
N MET A 260 12.01 -8.75 32.63
CA MET A 260 10.66 -8.26 32.92
C MET A 260 9.90 -8.18 31.60
N SER A 261 8.74 -8.82 31.52
CA SER A 261 7.88 -8.75 30.34
C SER A 261 7.53 -7.28 30.07
N LYS A 262 7.84 -6.79 28.87
CA LYS A 262 7.40 -5.45 28.45
C LYS A 262 5.86 -5.38 28.57
N PRO A 263 5.30 -4.31 29.18
CA PRO A 263 3.85 -4.14 29.27
C PRO A 263 3.25 -4.11 27.87
N LYS A 264 2.03 -4.63 27.70
CA LYS A 264 1.39 -4.83 26.38
C LYS A 264 1.42 -3.55 25.51
N ASN A 265 1.27 -2.38 26.12
CA ASN A 265 1.24 -1.07 25.44
C ASN A 265 2.61 -0.56 24.96
N LYS A 266 3.71 -1.24 25.35
CA LYS A 266 5.09 -0.92 24.92
C LYS A 266 5.71 -2.05 24.10
N ARG A 267 4.89 -2.99 23.63
CA ARG A 267 5.35 -4.06 22.75
C ARG A 267 5.33 -3.54 21.31
N PRO A 268 6.35 -3.88 20.51
CA PRO A 268 6.34 -3.58 19.09
C PRO A 268 5.13 -4.23 18.43
N MET A 269 4.64 -3.62 17.34
CA MET A 269 3.52 -4.17 16.60
C MET A 269 3.90 -5.55 16.02
N MET A 270 2.99 -6.52 16.15
CA MET A 270 3.21 -7.85 15.58
C MET A 270 3.20 -7.78 14.04
N ASP A 271 4.09 -8.55 13.43
CA ASP A 271 4.12 -8.68 11.98
C ASP A 271 2.83 -9.36 11.48
N PRO A 272 2.31 -8.97 10.32
CA PRO A 272 1.23 -9.69 9.65
C PRO A 272 1.60 -11.17 9.48
N ARG A 273 0.60 -12.07 9.50
CA ARG A 273 0.81 -13.50 9.21
C ARG A 273 1.63 -13.66 7.93
N GLY A 274 2.58 -14.58 7.96
CA GLY A 274 3.49 -14.84 6.83
C GLY A 274 2.75 -15.38 5.62
N GLU A 275 3.32 -15.15 4.44
CA GLU A 275 2.89 -15.80 3.20
C GLU A 275 3.20 -17.30 3.30
N ARG A 276 2.30 -18.15 2.82
CA ARG A 276 2.39 -19.60 2.91
C ARG A 276 2.48 -20.20 1.51
N THR A 277 3.07 -21.39 1.43
CA THR A 277 2.96 -22.23 0.21
C THR A 277 1.81 -23.22 0.35
N SER A 278 0.81 -23.12 -0.53
CA SER A 278 -0.28 -24.10 -0.66
C SER A 278 0.17 -25.35 -1.44
N THR A 279 -0.67 -26.38 -1.39
CA THR A 279 -0.47 -27.62 -2.15
C THR A 279 -0.25 -27.36 -3.64
N LEU A 280 0.52 -28.23 -4.32
CA LEU A 280 0.88 -28.02 -5.73
C LEU A 280 -0.34 -27.97 -6.65
N SER A 281 -1.33 -28.84 -6.45
CA SER A 281 -2.58 -28.84 -7.21
C SER A 281 -3.28 -27.49 -7.12
N VAL A 282 -3.37 -26.92 -5.91
CA VAL A 282 -3.97 -25.60 -5.68
C VAL A 282 -3.18 -24.50 -6.38
N ARG A 283 -1.86 -24.53 -6.30
CA ARG A 283 -1.00 -23.55 -6.98
C ARG A 283 -1.13 -23.61 -8.50
N LEU A 284 -1.29 -24.79 -9.10
CA LEU A 284 -1.42 -24.93 -10.54
C LEU A 284 -2.69 -24.27 -11.07
N PHE A 285 -3.86 -24.56 -10.48
CA PHE A 285 -5.10 -23.94 -10.96
C PHE A 285 -5.15 -22.44 -10.61
N LEU A 286 -4.63 -22.02 -9.44
CA LEU A 286 -4.56 -20.59 -9.10
C LEU A 286 -3.65 -19.84 -10.07
N LYS A 287 -2.59 -20.50 -10.59
CA LYS A 287 -1.74 -19.93 -11.63
C LYS A 287 -2.51 -19.79 -12.96
N GLU A 288 -3.22 -20.82 -13.39
CA GLU A 288 -4.05 -20.79 -14.60
C GLU A 288 -5.09 -19.68 -14.52
N PHE A 289 -5.81 -19.60 -13.39
CA PHE A 289 -6.74 -18.51 -13.08
C PHE A 289 -6.07 -17.14 -13.17
N CYS A 290 -4.90 -16.94 -12.54
CA CYS A 290 -4.19 -15.66 -12.60
C CYS A 290 -3.82 -15.25 -14.03
N VAL A 291 -3.46 -16.22 -14.89
CA VAL A 291 -3.14 -15.98 -16.29
C VAL A 291 -4.40 -15.56 -17.06
N GLU A 292 -5.51 -16.25 -16.89
CA GLU A 292 -6.78 -15.89 -17.55
C GLU A 292 -7.30 -14.53 -17.09
N PHE A 293 -7.24 -14.26 -15.78
CA PHE A 293 -7.62 -12.98 -15.21
C PHE A 293 -6.79 -11.82 -15.78
N LEU A 294 -5.47 -11.98 -15.90
CA LEU A 294 -4.59 -10.97 -16.51
C LEU A 294 -4.90 -10.72 -17.99
N ASN A 295 -5.26 -11.78 -18.73
CA ASN A 295 -5.54 -11.68 -20.16
C ASN A 295 -6.86 -10.93 -20.45
N ALA A 296 -7.93 -11.23 -19.72
CA ALA A 296 -9.28 -10.81 -20.09
C ALA A 296 -9.90 -9.76 -19.15
N VAL A 297 -9.52 -9.75 -17.87
CA VAL A 297 -10.31 -9.11 -16.80
C VAL A 297 -9.58 -7.95 -16.11
N TYR A 298 -8.27 -8.07 -15.88
CA TYR A 298 -7.51 -7.15 -15.02
C TYR A 298 -7.66 -5.67 -15.43
N ASN A 299 -7.35 -5.31 -16.68
CA ASN A 299 -7.37 -3.91 -17.11
C ASN A 299 -8.78 -3.28 -17.01
N PRO A 300 -9.87 -3.89 -17.54
CA PRO A 300 -11.23 -3.37 -17.36
C PRO A 300 -11.61 -3.16 -15.90
N VAL A 301 -11.33 -4.16 -15.06
CA VAL A 301 -11.69 -4.14 -13.64
C VAL A 301 -10.91 -3.07 -12.88
N MET A 302 -9.60 -2.97 -13.10
CA MET A 302 -8.77 -1.95 -12.44
C MET A 302 -9.12 -0.53 -12.90
N LYS A 303 -9.50 -0.34 -14.17
CA LYS A 303 -9.97 0.94 -14.68
C LYS A 303 -11.25 1.37 -13.96
N TYR A 304 -12.18 0.44 -13.84
CA TYR A 304 -13.44 0.64 -13.19
C TYR A 304 -13.27 0.91 -11.68
N ALA A 305 -12.54 0.06 -10.97
CA ALA A 305 -12.27 0.23 -9.54
C ALA A 305 -11.56 1.58 -9.25
N ARG A 306 -10.65 2.03 -10.12
CA ARG A 306 -10.06 3.38 -10.03
C ARG A 306 -11.12 4.46 -10.12
N SER A 307 -12.07 4.36 -11.06
CA SER A 307 -13.13 5.35 -11.23
C SER A 307 -14.02 5.46 -9.98
N CYS A 308 -14.29 4.33 -9.30
CA CYS A 308 -15.03 4.31 -8.04
C CYS A 308 -14.26 5.03 -6.91
N ILE A 309 -12.95 4.78 -6.80
CA ILE A 309 -12.10 5.41 -5.77
C ILE A 309 -11.97 6.92 -5.99
N ILE A 310 -11.97 7.39 -7.24
CA ILE A 310 -11.87 8.82 -7.56
C ILE A 310 -13.23 9.51 -7.43
N GLY A 311 -14.32 8.86 -7.84
CA GLY A 311 -15.65 9.44 -7.93
C GLY A 311 -16.43 9.49 -6.61
N ALA A 312 -16.14 8.63 -5.64
CA ALA A 312 -16.92 8.56 -4.42
C ALA A 312 -16.37 9.48 -3.32
N THR A 313 -17.22 10.40 -2.84
CA THR A 313 -16.99 11.26 -1.66
C THR A 313 -16.92 10.45 -0.36
N SER A 314 -17.30 9.17 -0.40
CA SER A 314 -17.36 8.25 0.74
C SER A 314 -17.10 6.80 0.30
N THR A 315 -16.05 6.53 -0.47
CA THR A 315 -15.64 5.15 -0.75
C THR A 315 -15.43 4.40 0.56
N GLU A 316 -15.96 3.18 0.67
CA GLU A 316 -15.61 2.31 1.76
C GLU A 316 -14.10 2.05 1.70
N GLN A 317 -13.39 2.35 2.79
CA GLN A 317 -11.95 2.16 2.90
C GLN A 317 -11.51 0.70 2.59
N SER A 318 -12.43 -0.27 2.62
CA SER A 318 -12.21 -1.67 2.24
C SER A 318 -11.88 -1.82 0.75
N GLU A 319 -12.62 -1.12 -0.12
CA GLU A 319 -12.48 -1.22 -1.58
C GLU A 319 -11.11 -0.74 -2.05
N THR A 320 -10.63 0.39 -1.49
CA THR A 320 -9.30 0.93 -1.81
C THR A 320 -8.19 -0.04 -1.42
N ILE A 321 -8.33 -0.76 -0.31
CA ILE A 321 -7.33 -1.74 0.13
C ILE A 321 -7.31 -2.92 -0.83
N CYS A 322 -8.49 -3.42 -1.21
CA CYS A 322 -8.62 -4.48 -2.20
C CYS A 322 -7.94 -4.06 -3.52
N TYR A 323 -8.20 -2.84 -3.99
CA TYR A 323 -7.55 -2.29 -5.18
C TYR A 323 -6.02 -2.27 -5.08
N LEU A 324 -5.47 -1.72 -3.98
CA LEU A 324 -4.02 -1.66 -3.77
C LEU A 324 -3.39 -3.05 -3.65
N TRP A 325 -4.08 -3.99 -3.02
CA TRP A 325 -3.64 -5.37 -2.90
C TRP A 325 -3.63 -6.07 -4.26
N THR A 326 -4.70 -5.93 -5.05
CA THR A 326 -4.85 -6.51 -6.40
C THR A 326 -3.81 -5.92 -7.35
N LEU A 327 -3.60 -4.61 -7.31
CA LEU A 327 -2.52 -3.93 -8.05
C LEU A 327 -1.18 -4.58 -7.73
N ARG A 328 -0.80 -4.64 -6.46
CA ARG A 328 0.47 -5.23 -6.02
C ARG A 328 0.62 -6.68 -6.50
N PHE A 329 -0.38 -7.52 -6.23
CA PHE A 329 -0.29 -8.96 -6.47
C PHE A 329 -0.13 -9.28 -7.96
N PHE A 330 -1.00 -8.74 -8.80
CA PHE A 330 -1.01 -9.08 -10.23
C PHE A 330 0.13 -8.43 -11.01
N MET A 331 0.61 -7.25 -10.60
CA MET A 331 1.83 -6.67 -11.19
C MET A 331 3.06 -7.50 -10.83
N GLU A 332 3.17 -7.96 -9.58
CA GLU A 332 4.24 -8.87 -9.15
C GLU A 332 4.17 -10.21 -9.91
N PHE A 333 2.97 -10.79 -10.06
CA PHE A 333 2.76 -12.02 -10.81
C PHE A 333 3.18 -11.86 -12.28
N ASN A 334 2.73 -10.79 -12.94
CA ASN A 334 3.07 -10.50 -14.34
C ASN A 334 4.59 -10.37 -14.53
N ARG A 335 5.27 -9.70 -13.58
CA ARG A 335 6.74 -9.52 -13.62
C ARG A 335 7.51 -10.83 -13.55
N HIS A 336 7.03 -11.84 -12.81
CA HIS A 336 7.73 -13.13 -12.66
C HIS A 336 7.26 -14.23 -13.60
N TYR A 337 6.09 -14.10 -14.25
CA TYR A 337 5.56 -15.11 -15.16
C TYR A 337 6.07 -14.94 -16.60
N LYS A 338 5.52 -13.97 -17.34
CA LYS A 338 5.88 -13.59 -18.70
C LYS A 338 5.61 -12.10 -18.83
N PHE A 339 6.58 -11.30 -18.39
CA PHE A 339 6.39 -9.86 -18.27
C PHE A 339 5.96 -9.24 -19.59
N GLU A 340 4.69 -8.86 -19.66
CA GLU A 340 4.10 -8.17 -20.81
C GLU A 340 3.30 -6.97 -20.32
N VAL A 341 3.65 -5.79 -20.83
CA VAL A 341 3.05 -4.53 -20.37
C VAL A 341 1.58 -4.42 -20.76
N LYS A 342 1.15 -5.11 -21.83
CA LYS A 342 -0.24 -5.12 -22.30
C LYS A 342 -1.24 -5.59 -21.22
N TYR A 343 -0.82 -6.50 -20.34
CA TYR A 343 -1.68 -7.04 -19.28
C TYR A 343 -1.88 -6.10 -18.11
N VAL A 344 -1.01 -5.11 -17.93
CA VAL A 344 -1.00 -4.19 -16.78
C VAL A 344 -0.97 -2.72 -17.22
N SER A 345 -1.41 -2.44 -18.45
CA SER A 345 -1.35 -1.10 -19.04
C SER A 345 -2.19 -0.08 -18.28
N GLU A 346 -3.28 -0.50 -17.63
CA GLU A 346 -4.13 0.38 -16.84
C GLU A 346 -3.45 0.87 -15.55
N THR A 347 -2.65 0.01 -14.91
CA THR A 347 -2.06 0.30 -13.59
C THR A 347 -0.68 0.95 -13.65
N ILE A 348 -0.07 1.04 -14.84
CA ILE A 348 1.26 1.61 -15.05
C ILE A 348 1.20 3.03 -15.64
N SER A 349 0.51 3.94 -14.95
CA SER A 349 0.37 5.34 -15.34
C SER A 349 0.77 6.30 -14.21
N THR A 350 1.05 7.56 -14.56
CA THR A 350 1.40 8.62 -13.60
C THR A 350 0.26 8.89 -12.61
N GLU A 351 -0.99 8.72 -13.05
CA GLU A 351 -2.17 8.88 -12.20
C GLU A 351 -2.22 7.82 -11.08
N ILE A 352 -1.79 6.60 -11.37
CA ILE A 352 -1.75 5.53 -10.37
C ILE A 352 -0.65 5.76 -9.34
N PHE A 353 0.52 6.25 -9.78
CA PHE A 353 1.55 6.71 -8.83
C PHE A 353 1.03 7.79 -7.89
N HIS A 354 0.29 8.77 -8.42
CA HIS A 354 -0.38 9.79 -7.62
C HIS A 354 -1.40 9.19 -6.66
N LEU A 355 -2.27 8.30 -7.15
CA LEU A 355 -3.29 7.66 -6.33
C LEU A 355 -2.69 6.90 -5.14
N VAL A 356 -1.68 6.07 -5.38
CA VAL A 356 -1.02 5.29 -4.32
C VAL A 356 -0.33 6.20 -3.33
N GLN A 357 0.38 7.24 -3.80
CA GLN A 357 1.05 8.21 -2.93
C GLN A 357 0.04 8.97 -2.05
N ARG A 358 -1.07 9.45 -2.61
CA ARG A 358 -2.13 10.12 -1.84
C ARG A 358 -2.75 9.21 -0.78
N GLN A 359 -2.94 7.92 -1.10
CA GLN A 359 -3.44 6.95 -0.11
C GLN A 359 -2.41 6.68 1.00
N MET A 360 -1.11 6.65 0.67
CA MET A 360 -0.04 6.53 1.67
C MET A 360 -0.04 7.70 2.65
N GLU A 361 -0.19 8.93 2.16
CA GLU A 361 -0.31 10.12 3.00
C GLU A 361 -1.56 10.07 3.87
N HIS A 362 -2.72 9.79 3.28
CA HIS A 362 -3.99 9.65 4.00
C HIS A 362 -3.92 8.62 5.13
N TYR A 363 -3.38 7.42 4.85
CA TYR A 363 -3.26 6.40 5.90
C TYR A 363 -2.30 6.81 7.01
N TYR A 364 -1.22 7.53 6.67
CA TYR A 364 -0.31 8.06 7.67
C TYR A 364 -0.97 9.14 8.54
N GLU A 365 -1.73 10.06 7.95
CA GLU A 365 -2.54 11.04 8.68
C GLU A 365 -3.56 10.37 9.61
N MET A 366 -4.23 9.32 9.14
CA MET A 366 -5.19 8.56 9.95
C MET A 366 -4.54 7.83 11.13
N ILE A 367 -3.27 7.42 11.05
CA ILE A 367 -2.52 6.88 12.21
C ILE A 367 -2.34 7.96 13.28
N ILE A 368 -2.21 9.23 12.89
CA ILE A 368 -2.02 10.35 13.81
C ILE A 368 -3.36 10.76 14.45
N VAL A 369 -4.43 10.84 13.64
CA VAL A 369 -5.76 11.29 14.06
C VAL A 369 -6.51 10.20 14.84
N ASP A 370 -6.65 9.00 14.28
CA ASP A 370 -7.43 7.91 14.86
C ASP A 370 -6.55 6.94 15.67
N LYS A 371 -6.21 7.39 16.89
CA LYS A 371 -5.38 6.65 17.83
C LYS A 371 -6.00 5.32 18.29
N LYS A 372 -7.31 5.10 18.10
CA LYS A 372 -7.99 3.85 18.50
C LYS A 372 -7.75 2.73 17.49
N LYS A 373 -7.59 3.05 16.20
CA LYS A 373 -7.42 2.07 15.13
C LYS A 373 -6.02 2.06 14.50
N ILE A 374 -4.98 2.43 15.26
CA ILE A 374 -3.58 2.44 14.79
C ILE A 374 -3.17 1.15 14.07
N PRO A 375 -3.46 -0.07 14.58
CA PRO A 375 -3.04 -1.31 13.90
C PRO A 375 -3.70 -1.48 12.53
N LEU A 376 -4.96 -1.06 12.39
CA LEU A 376 -5.68 -1.11 11.13
C LEU A 376 -5.05 -0.15 10.11
N TRP A 377 -4.84 1.11 10.51
CA TRP A 377 -4.25 2.13 9.64
C TRP A 377 -2.81 1.81 9.25
N SER A 378 -2.02 1.23 10.16
CA SER A 378 -0.67 0.77 9.85
C SER A 378 -0.65 -0.39 8.85
N CYS A 379 -1.57 -1.35 8.97
CA CYS A 379 -1.72 -2.41 7.99
C CYS A 379 -2.06 -1.86 6.59
N ARG A 380 -2.96 -0.89 6.51
CA ARG A 380 -3.33 -0.20 5.25
C ARG A 380 -2.15 0.53 4.64
N LEU A 381 -1.41 1.30 5.44
CA LEU A 381 -0.19 1.97 5.02
C LEU A 381 0.84 0.98 4.47
N HIS A 382 0.99 -0.18 5.10
CA HIS A 382 1.92 -1.22 4.63
C HIS A 382 1.51 -1.79 3.28
N ILE A 383 0.21 -2.03 3.04
CA ILE A 383 -0.29 -2.48 1.74
C ILE A 383 -0.01 -1.43 0.66
N ALA A 384 -0.26 -0.16 0.95
CA ALA A 384 0.01 0.95 0.03
C ALA A 384 1.50 1.09 -0.30
N LEU A 385 2.38 0.99 0.70
CA LEU A 385 3.83 0.99 0.49
C LEU A 385 4.27 -0.17 -0.43
N LYS A 386 3.74 -1.37 -0.21
CA LYS A 386 4.06 -2.52 -1.07
C LYS A 386 3.54 -2.34 -2.51
N ALA A 387 2.37 -1.74 -2.68
CA ALA A 387 1.86 -1.38 -4.00
C ALA A 387 2.81 -0.38 -4.70
N TYR A 388 3.25 0.66 -3.99
CA TYR A 388 4.22 1.63 -4.51
C TYR A 388 5.55 0.99 -4.88
N GLN A 389 6.04 0.08 -4.04
CA GLN A 389 7.25 -0.69 -4.29
C GLN A 389 7.14 -1.51 -5.59
N GLU A 390 5.99 -2.14 -5.85
CA GLU A 390 5.81 -2.94 -7.05
C GLU A 390 5.64 -2.09 -8.32
N LEU A 391 5.08 -0.89 -8.22
CA LEU A 391 5.12 0.09 -9.30
C LEU A 391 6.58 0.43 -9.68
N LEU A 392 7.46 0.65 -8.69
CA LEU A 392 8.88 0.89 -8.95
C LEU A 392 9.58 -0.31 -9.59
N TYR A 393 9.33 -1.53 -9.10
CA TYR A 393 9.90 -2.74 -9.72
C TYR A 393 9.42 -2.95 -11.15
N THR A 394 8.15 -2.64 -11.44
CA THR A 394 7.61 -2.70 -12.79
C THR A 394 8.29 -1.69 -13.71
N LEU A 395 8.54 -0.45 -13.25
CA LEU A 395 9.33 0.54 -14.00
C LEU A 395 10.78 0.09 -14.26
N ILE A 396 11.38 -0.70 -13.37
CA ILE A 396 12.70 -1.30 -13.62
C ILE A 396 12.60 -2.39 -14.70
N ALA A 397 11.57 -3.23 -14.65
CA ALA A 397 11.35 -4.27 -15.66
C ALA A 397 11.05 -3.66 -17.05
N MET A 398 10.30 -2.56 -17.11
CA MET A 398 10.02 -1.82 -18.36
C MET A 398 11.30 -1.30 -19.03
N ASP A 399 12.30 -0.87 -18.25
CA ASP A 399 13.58 -0.42 -18.82
C ASP A 399 14.37 -1.53 -19.51
N GLN A 400 14.15 -2.77 -19.06
CA GLN A 400 14.82 -3.97 -19.60
C GLN A 400 14.06 -4.58 -20.78
N SER A 401 12.85 -4.07 -21.09
CA SER A 401 12.06 -4.56 -22.20
C SER A 401 12.72 -4.28 -23.56
N THR A 402 12.47 -5.16 -24.51
CA THR A 402 12.97 -5.03 -25.89
C THR A 402 12.27 -3.91 -26.65
N ASP A 403 10.99 -3.66 -26.33
CA ASP A 403 10.18 -2.65 -26.98
C ASP A 403 10.67 -1.23 -26.65
N ARG A 404 10.80 -0.41 -27.70
CA ARG A 404 11.17 1.00 -27.57
C ARG A 404 10.03 1.82 -26.98
N GLY A 405 8.78 1.55 -27.34
CA GLY A 405 7.62 2.29 -26.84
C GLY A 405 7.51 2.20 -25.32
N VAL A 406 7.56 0.96 -24.79
CA VAL A 406 7.58 0.70 -23.34
C VAL A 406 8.71 1.42 -22.61
N ARG A 407 9.92 1.42 -23.18
CA ARG A 407 11.07 2.13 -22.58
C ARG A 407 10.89 3.65 -22.58
N GLU A 408 10.28 4.22 -23.61
CA GLU A 408 9.96 5.65 -23.66
C GLU A 408 8.88 6.01 -22.63
N SER A 409 7.81 5.22 -22.50
CA SER A 409 6.80 5.40 -21.45
C SER A 409 7.41 5.33 -20.04
N SER A 410 8.30 4.36 -19.79
CA SER A 410 9.04 4.25 -18.52
C SER A 410 9.85 5.51 -18.21
N LYS A 411 10.53 6.10 -19.21
CA LYS A 411 11.30 7.35 -19.03
C LYS A 411 10.41 8.52 -18.66
N VAL A 412 9.23 8.66 -19.29
CA VAL A 412 8.28 9.73 -18.97
C VAL A 412 7.78 9.61 -17.54
N ILE A 413 7.37 8.40 -17.12
CA ILE A 413 6.91 8.15 -15.75
C ILE A 413 8.03 8.43 -14.75
N LYS A 414 9.27 7.98 -15.02
CA LYS A 414 10.43 8.26 -14.15
C LYS A 414 10.74 9.74 -14.01
N SER A 415 10.65 10.49 -15.11
CA SER A 415 10.82 11.95 -15.07
C SER A 415 9.84 12.57 -14.08
N ASN A 416 8.56 12.20 -14.16
CA ASN A 416 7.55 12.72 -13.22
C ASN A 416 7.83 12.26 -11.78
N VAL A 417 8.16 10.99 -11.56
CA VAL A 417 8.44 10.44 -10.22
C VAL A 417 9.64 11.11 -9.54
N PHE A 418 10.69 11.49 -10.29
CA PHE A 418 11.91 12.08 -9.71
C PHE A 418 11.89 13.60 -9.58
N TYR A 419 11.14 14.31 -10.43
CA TYR A 419 11.08 15.77 -10.40
C TYR A 419 9.96 16.32 -9.53
N VAL A 420 8.85 15.60 -9.39
CA VAL A 420 7.71 16.03 -8.58
C VAL A 420 8.05 15.81 -7.09
N PRO A 421 8.11 16.88 -6.27
CA PRO A 421 8.57 16.82 -4.88
C PRO A 421 7.80 15.82 -4.02
N GLU A 422 6.50 15.71 -4.24
CA GLU A 422 5.57 14.85 -3.50
C GLU A 422 6.06 13.39 -3.52
N TYR A 423 6.37 12.84 -4.69
CA TYR A 423 6.89 11.48 -4.83
C TYR A 423 8.28 11.32 -4.21
N ARG A 424 9.15 12.31 -4.44
CA ARG A 424 10.55 12.29 -4.00
C ARG A 424 10.66 12.29 -2.47
N GLU A 425 9.81 13.04 -1.81
CA GLU A 425 9.86 13.26 -0.36
C GLU A 425 9.03 12.24 0.42
N THR A 426 8.03 11.60 -0.21
CA THR A 426 7.17 10.60 0.44
C THR A 426 7.98 9.49 1.15
N ILE A 427 8.91 8.83 0.46
CA ILE A 427 9.68 7.71 1.06
C ILE A 427 10.58 8.20 2.20
N LEU A 428 11.23 9.36 2.02
CA LEU A 428 12.10 9.94 3.04
C LEU A 428 11.30 10.32 4.29
N SER A 429 10.14 10.97 4.09
CA SER A 429 9.22 11.32 5.17
C SER A 429 8.79 10.09 5.96
N GLN A 430 8.43 9.00 5.27
CA GLN A 430 8.05 7.75 5.95
C GLN A 430 9.20 7.10 6.73
N LEU A 431 10.45 7.18 6.25
CA LEU A 431 11.62 6.68 6.99
C LEU A 431 11.88 7.49 8.26
N LEU A 432 11.83 8.82 8.17
CA LEU A 432 12.08 9.72 9.30
C LEU A 432 11.00 9.57 10.38
N ASN A 433 9.77 9.24 9.97
CA ASN A 433 8.62 9.13 10.84
C ASN A 433 8.31 7.68 11.30
N PHE A 434 9.23 6.74 11.10
CA PHE A 434 9.02 5.36 11.53
C PHE A 434 8.96 5.25 13.07
N ASP A 435 7.93 4.58 13.58
CA ASP A 435 7.72 4.34 15.01
C ASP A 435 7.48 2.84 15.27
N GLU A 436 8.37 2.20 16.03
CA GLU A 436 8.33 0.78 16.37
C GLU A 436 7.05 0.37 17.14
N LEU A 437 6.39 1.31 17.82
CA LEU A 437 5.13 1.05 18.52
C LEU A 437 3.92 1.02 17.58
N LYS A 438 3.99 1.76 16.46
CA LYS A 438 2.87 1.93 15.52
C LYS A 438 3.03 1.13 14.23
N MET A 439 4.26 0.78 13.88
CA MET A 439 4.61 0.14 12.61
C MET A 439 5.36 -1.17 12.85
N SER A 440 5.10 -2.17 12.00
CA SER A 440 5.68 -3.51 12.15
C SER A 440 7.15 -3.55 11.69
N ARG A 441 7.88 -4.60 12.09
CA ARG A 441 9.24 -4.83 11.60
C ARG A 441 9.24 -5.16 10.10
N LYS A 442 8.22 -5.90 9.63
CA LYS A 442 8.06 -6.20 8.20
C LYS A 442 7.86 -4.92 7.38
N TYR A 443 7.09 -3.95 7.89
CA TYR A 443 6.96 -2.64 7.27
C TYR A 443 8.31 -1.93 7.13
N LEU A 444 9.15 -1.94 8.18
CA LEU A 444 10.48 -1.33 8.12
C LEU A 444 11.39 -1.98 7.05
N ILE A 445 11.35 -3.31 6.94
CA ILE A 445 12.11 -4.05 5.93
C ILE A 445 11.66 -3.64 4.52
N ASP A 446 10.34 -3.58 4.29
CA ASP A 446 9.81 -3.21 2.97
C ASP A 446 10.06 -1.73 2.66
N LEU A 447 10.00 -0.84 3.66
CA LEU A 447 10.28 0.59 3.52
C LEU A 447 11.75 0.85 3.19
N THR A 448 12.66 0.20 3.90
CA THR A 448 14.10 0.30 3.63
C THR A 448 14.46 -0.29 2.27
N THR A 449 13.80 -1.39 1.88
CA THR A 449 13.95 -1.96 0.52
C THR A 449 13.44 -1.00 -0.55
N THR A 450 12.28 -0.38 -0.34
CA THR A 450 11.70 0.61 -1.25
C THR A 450 12.61 1.82 -1.41
N ALA A 451 13.16 2.32 -0.29
CA ALA A 451 14.13 3.42 -0.31
C ALA A 451 15.41 3.05 -1.07
N HIS A 452 15.95 1.85 -0.85
CA HIS A 452 17.11 1.36 -1.59
C HIS A 452 16.82 1.29 -3.10
N VAL A 453 15.68 0.73 -3.49
CA VAL A 453 15.26 0.63 -4.90
C VAL A 453 15.11 2.02 -5.51
N PHE A 454 14.42 2.94 -4.83
CA PHE A 454 14.22 4.31 -5.29
C PHE A 454 15.55 5.04 -5.51
N LEU A 455 16.46 5.00 -4.54
CA LEU A 455 17.78 5.64 -4.66
C LEU A 455 18.63 5.01 -5.77
N LYS A 456 18.58 3.69 -5.92
CA LYS A 456 19.29 3.00 -7.01
C LYS A 456 18.73 3.38 -8.37
N MET A 457 17.41 3.47 -8.52
CA MET A 457 16.78 3.96 -9.75
C MET A 457 17.17 5.41 -10.04
N LEU A 458 17.17 6.27 -9.03
CA LEU A 458 17.58 7.67 -9.15
C LEU A 458 19.05 7.80 -9.56
N SER A 459 19.97 7.01 -8.97
CA SER A 459 21.38 6.98 -9.37
C SER A 459 21.53 6.62 -10.84
N ASN A 460 20.87 5.55 -11.28
CA ASN A 460 20.90 5.10 -12.67
C ASN A 460 20.29 6.16 -13.62
N TYR A 461 19.26 6.87 -13.19
CA TYR A 461 18.64 7.95 -13.95
C TYR A 461 19.61 9.13 -14.12
N CYS A 462 20.27 9.55 -13.04
CA CYS A 462 21.27 10.63 -13.06
C CYS A 462 22.50 10.26 -13.90
N GLU A 463 22.98 9.02 -13.83
CA GLU A 463 24.12 8.54 -14.62
C GLU A 463 23.84 8.54 -16.12
N LYS A 464 22.63 8.18 -16.53
CA LYS A 464 22.20 8.20 -17.94
C LYS A 464 21.90 9.61 -18.46
N ASN A 465 21.43 10.50 -17.59
CA ASN A 465 20.98 11.86 -17.95
C ASN A 465 21.95 12.97 -17.50
N LYS A 466 23.26 12.72 -17.42
CA LYS A 466 24.28 13.67 -16.93
C LYS A 466 24.22 15.10 -17.50
N ARG A 467 23.58 15.31 -18.66
CA ARG A 467 23.39 16.64 -19.29
C ARG A 467 22.05 17.31 -19.00
N ASN A 468 21.05 16.60 -18.46
CA ASN A 468 19.66 17.06 -18.33
C ASN A 468 19.12 17.04 -16.88
N VAL A 469 19.96 16.79 -15.87
CA VAL A 469 19.55 16.86 -14.45
C VAL A 469 19.64 18.31 -13.98
N VAL A 470 18.49 18.94 -13.79
CA VAL A 470 18.38 20.30 -13.24
C VAL A 470 18.20 20.20 -11.73
N VAL A 471 19.23 20.56 -10.96
CA VAL A 471 19.15 20.64 -9.51
C VAL A 471 18.78 22.07 -9.11
N GLN A 472 17.69 22.23 -8.37
CA GLN A 472 17.30 23.53 -7.82
C GLN A 472 18.33 23.96 -6.77
N GLN A 473 19.13 25.00 -7.06
CA GLN A 473 20.08 25.53 -6.09
C GLN A 473 19.34 26.27 -4.97
N VAL A 474 19.33 25.68 -3.77
CA VAL A 474 18.83 26.35 -2.57
C VAL A 474 19.87 27.39 -2.15
N LYS A 475 19.54 28.68 -2.28
CA LYS A 475 20.39 29.77 -1.76
C LYS A 475 20.47 29.65 -0.23
N ASN A 476 21.63 29.24 0.29
CA ASN A 476 21.89 29.20 1.73
C ASN A 476 21.70 30.60 2.33
N ARG A 477 20.64 30.79 3.13
CA ARG A 477 20.48 31.96 4.01
C ARG A 477 21.61 31.92 5.05
N ARG A 478 22.69 32.66 4.79
CA ARG A 478 23.77 32.87 5.77
C ARG A 478 23.17 33.53 7.01
N GLN A 479 23.17 32.79 8.13
CA GLN A 479 22.86 33.33 9.46
C GLN A 479 23.88 34.42 9.80
N ARG A 480 23.40 35.65 9.95
CA ARG A 480 24.19 36.80 10.43
C ARG A 480 24.50 36.60 11.91
N ASN A 481 25.69 36.08 12.22
CA ASN A 481 26.23 36.16 13.58
C ASN A 481 26.58 37.62 13.90
N LYS A 482 25.91 38.16 14.94
CA LYS A 482 26.29 39.40 15.62
C LYS A 482 27.64 39.18 16.32
N LYS A 483 28.70 39.86 15.88
CA LYS A 483 29.84 40.21 16.73
C LYS A 483 30.40 41.58 16.37
N ASN A 484 30.19 42.50 17.32
CA ASN A 484 30.92 43.70 17.69
C ASN A 484 31.71 44.52 16.65
N LYS A 485 31.21 45.76 16.51
CA LYS A 485 31.86 47.01 16.08
C LYS A 485 33.25 47.21 16.73
N LYS A 486 34.26 47.54 15.92
CA LYS A 486 35.26 48.61 16.19
C LYS A 486 36.07 48.98 14.93
N LYS A 487 35.94 50.26 14.54
CA LYS A 487 36.85 51.24 13.88
C LYS A 487 37.68 50.79 12.64
N ALA A 488 37.40 51.37 11.46
CA ALA A 488 38.17 52.47 10.79
C ALA A 488 39.49 51.93 10.19
N GLU A 489 39.87 52.10 8.92
CA GLU A 489 39.70 53.20 7.95
C GLU A 489 40.16 52.71 6.55
N THR A 490 39.63 53.35 5.49
CA THR A 490 40.23 53.62 4.15
C THR A 490 40.72 52.48 3.25
N GLU A 491 39.99 52.23 2.14
CA GLU A 491 40.48 52.37 0.75
C GLU A 491 39.39 51.91 -0.24
N GLN A 492 38.80 52.86 -0.95
CA GLN A 492 37.81 52.61 -2.00
C GLN A 492 38.50 52.11 -3.27
N LYS A 493 38.49 50.79 -3.49
CA LYS A 493 38.50 50.19 -4.82
C LYS A 493 37.07 49.80 -5.17
N SER A 494 36.59 50.33 -6.29
CA SER A 494 35.27 50.11 -6.85
C SER A 494 35.06 48.65 -7.28
N GLU A 495 34.58 47.82 -6.36
CA GLU A 495 33.95 46.54 -6.68
C GLU A 495 32.54 46.78 -7.24
N GLN A 496 32.33 46.32 -8.46
CA GLN A 496 31.05 46.27 -9.13
C GLN A 496 30.06 45.45 -8.29
N SER A 497 29.02 46.12 -7.80
CA SER A 497 27.82 45.46 -7.31
C SER A 497 27.19 44.61 -8.43
N PRO A 498 26.61 43.44 -8.12
CA PRO A 498 25.83 42.69 -9.10
C PRO A 498 24.68 43.58 -9.58
N ALA A 499 24.43 43.57 -10.90
CA ALA A 499 23.44 44.44 -11.52
C ALA A 499 22.10 44.37 -10.78
N PRO A 500 21.51 45.52 -10.37
CA PRO A 500 20.22 45.55 -9.68
C PRO A 500 19.17 44.86 -10.54
N SER A 501 18.27 44.12 -9.88
CA SER A 501 17.15 43.47 -10.56
C SER A 501 16.34 44.50 -11.35
N MET A 502 15.73 44.08 -12.46
CA MET A 502 14.95 45.02 -13.32
C MET A 502 13.86 45.75 -12.51
N GLU A 503 13.28 45.10 -11.50
CA GLU A 503 12.28 45.64 -10.59
C GLU A 503 12.86 46.75 -9.69
N GLU A 504 14.03 46.52 -9.07
CA GLU A 504 14.71 47.56 -8.26
C GLU A 504 15.12 48.79 -9.09
N ARG A 505 15.49 48.59 -10.37
CA ARG A 505 15.79 49.70 -11.28
C ARG A 505 14.54 50.50 -11.66
N TRP A 506 13.39 49.84 -11.76
CA TRP A 506 12.12 50.52 -12.01
C TRP A 506 11.63 51.29 -10.78
N ASP A 507 11.83 50.73 -9.58
CA ASP A 507 11.51 51.42 -8.32
C ASP A 507 12.33 52.71 -8.15
N GLU A 508 13.58 52.74 -8.64
CA GLU A 508 14.42 53.94 -8.63
C GLU A 508 13.98 54.99 -9.67
N ILE A 509 13.54 54.57 -10.85
CA ILE A 509 13.18 55.45 -11.98
C ILE A 509 11.74 56.00 -11.85
N SER A 510 10.83 55.23 -11.27
CA SER A 510 9.40 55.55 -11.14
C SER A 510 9.11 56.93 -10.50
N PRO A 511 9.73 57.31 -9.36
CA PRO A 511 9.49 58.63 -8.78
C PRO A 511 10.04 59.76 -9.66
N GLN A 512 11.17 59.55 -10.33
CA GLN A 512 11.78 60.55 -11.23
C GLN A 512 10.94 60.74 -12.50
N LEU A 513 10.39 59.66 -13.06
CA LEU A 513 9.48 59.69 -14.20
C LEU A 513 8.20 60.47 -13.85
N SER A 514 7.69 60.29 -12.63
CA SER A 514 6.49 60.99 -12.14
C SER A 514 6.69 62.50 -12.03
N ILE A 515 7.89 62.96 -11.69
CA ILE A 515 8.26 64.39 -11.65
C ILE A 515 8.36 64.95 -13.08
N VAL A 516 9.05 64.24 -13.97
CA VAL A 516 9.20 64.65 -15.39
C VAL A 516 7.85 64.77 -16.10
N MET A 517 6.89 63.90 -15.78
CA MET A 517 5.53 63.99 -16.34
C MET A 517 4.72 65.20 -15.84
N ARG A 518 5.08 65.80 -14.69
CA ARG A 518 4.36 66.93 -14.07
C ARG A 518 4.99 68.29 -14.39
N GLU A 519 6.32 68.39 -14.43
CA GLU A 519 7.03 69.69 -14.45
C GLU A 519 8.06 69.85 -15.58
N GLY A 520 8.36 68.82 -16.37
CA GLY A 520 9.42 68.86 -17.38
C GLY A 520 9.03 69.58 -18.68
N THR A 521 9.93 70.41 -19.23
CA THR A 521 9.90 70.83 -20.63
C THR A 521 10.21 69.63 -21.52
N ILE A 522 9.19 69.11 -22.22
CA ILE A 522 9.33 67.90 -23.03
C ILE A 522 9.81 68.30 -24.44
N PRO A 523 10.95 67.78 -24.91
CA PRO A 523 11.40 68.02 -26.27
C PRO A 523 10.46 67.33 -27.27
N GLU A 524 10.12 68.04 -28.34
CA GLU A 524 9.34 67.50 -29.46
C GLU A 524 10.26 66.60 -30.31
N VAL A 525 9.93 65.31 -30.37
CA VAL A 525 10.76 64.29 -31.04
C VAL A 525 9.93 63.59 -32.11
N ILE A 526 10.47 63.47 -33.31
CA ILE A 526 9.81 62.80 -34.43
C ILE A 526 9.95 61.27 -34.24
N PRO A 527 8.85 60.52 -34.11
CA PRO A 527 8.88 59.12 -33.68
C PRO A 527 9.05 58.13 -34.84
N PHE A 528 8.65 58.49 -36.06
CA PHE A 528 8.78 57.67 -37.27
C PHE A 528 9.36 58.47 -38.42
N ASP A 529 10.06 57.79 -39.34
CA ASP A 529 10.65 58.40 -40.53
C ASP A 529 9.91 57.90 -41.76
N ALA A 530 9.11 58.78 -42.37
CA ALA A 530 8.27 58.47 -43.52
C ALA A 530 9.06 58.23 -44.81
N THR A 531 10.38 58.47 -44.81
CA THR A 531 11.26 58.25 -45.97
C THR A 531 11.86 56.84 -46.02
N LEU A 532 11.61 56.02 -44.98
CA LEU A 532 12.08 54.63 -44.91
C LEU A 532 11.00 53.66 -45.43
N ASP A 533 11.38 52.76 -46.34
CA ASP A 533 10.51 51.69 -46.90
C ASP A 533 10.15 50.57 -45.90
N VAL A 534 10.28 50.83 -44.59
CA VAL A 534 10.04 49.87 -43.51
C VAL A 534 8.56 49.93 -43.08
N PRO A 535 7.85 48.80 -42.97
CA PRO A 535 6.46 48.77 -42.52
C PRO A 535 6.27 49.45 -41.16
N ILE A 536 5.16 50.19 -41.01
CA ILE A 536 4.85 50.98 -39.80
C ILE A 536 4.88 50.13 -38.52
N ASP A 537 4.48 48.85 -38.59
CA ASP A 537 4.46 47.96 -37.43
C ASP A 537 5.86 47.57 -36.95
N GLU A 538 6.86 47.48 -37.84
CA GLU A 538 8.26 47.29 -37.45
C GLU A 538 8.85 48.57 -36.85
N GLN A 539 8.48 49.73 -37.39
CA GLN A 539 8.90 51.03 -36.84
C GLN A 539 8.35 51.25 -35.42
N LYS A 540 7.13 50.78 -35.12
CA LYS A 540 6.56 50.81 -33.75
C LYS A 540 7.37 49.97 -32.76
N VAL A 541 7.80 48.78 -33.17
CA VAL A 541 8.63 47.89 -32.33
C VAL A 541 9.98 48.56 -32.04
N ASP A 542 10.56 49.24 -33.02
CA ASP A 542 11.82 49.95 -32.83
C ASP A 542 11.69 51.24 -32.01
N ALA A 543 10.57 51.95 -32.12
CA ALA A 543 10.24 53.04 -31.21
C ALA A 543 10.12 52.55 -29.76
N MET A 544 9.44 51.42 -29.51
CA MET A 544 9.35 50.81 -28.17
C MET A 544 10.72 50.42 -27.61
N LYS A 545 11.61 49.84 -28.44
CA LYS A 545 13.00 49.54 -28.03
C LYS A 545 13.77 50.82 -27.68
N LYS A 546 13.61 51.88 -28.47
CA LYS A 546 14.23 53.20 -28.21
C LYS A 546 13.74 53.79 -26.89
N ILE A 547 12.44 53.77 -26.61
CA ILE A 547 11.87 54.23 -25.33
C ILE A 547 12.47 53.44 -24.17
N GLN A 548 12.49 52.10 -24.28
CA GLN A 548 13.05 51.25 -23.24
C GLN A 548 14.55 51.51 -23.00
N LYS A 549 15.31 51.79 -24.08
CA LYS A 549 16.73 52.15 -23.99
C LYS A 549 16.92 53.51 -23.30
N LEU A 550 16.13 54.52 -23.64
CA LEU A 550 16.20 55.86 -23.02
C LEU A 550 15.83 55.81 -21.54
N LEU A 551 14.82 55.03 -21.16
CA LEU A 551 14.45 54.80 -19.75
C LEU A 551 15.59 54.14 -18.97
N ARG A 552 16.26 53.13 -19.56
CA ARG A 552 17.42 52.47 -18.93
C ARG A 552 18.65 53.39 -18.80
N GLN A 553 18.78 54.38 -19.68
CA GLN A 553 19.86 55.38 -19.68
C GLN A 553 19.53 56.63 -18.82
N LYS A 554 18.36 56.66 -18.15
CA LYS A 554 17.85 57.79 -17.34
C LYS A 554 17.59 59.08 -18.13
N PHE A 555 17.44 59.01 -19.45
CA PHE A 555 16.99 60.15 -20.29
C PHE A 555 15.45 60.19 -20.33
N LEU A 556 14.84 60.54 -19.19
CA LEU A 556 13.40 60.38 -18.96
C LEU A 556 12.56 61.36 -19.79
N GLU A 557 13.02 62.60 -20.00
CA GLU A 557 12.30 63.62 -20.77
C GLU A 557 12.15 63.22 -22.25
N GLN A 558 13.22 62.71 -22.86
CA GLN A 558 13.21 62.22 -24.24
C GLN A 558 12.41 60.93 -24.40
N ALA A 559 12.45 60.04 -23.40
CA ALA A 559 11.63 58.82 -23.41
C ALA A 559 10.14 59.14 -23.36
N VAL A 560 9.74 60.11 -22.52
CA VAL A 560 8.35 60.58 -22.42
C VAL A 560 7.94 61.35 -23.67
N GLY A 561 8.81 62.19 -24.23
CA GLY A 561 8.58 62.89 -25.49
C GLY A 561 8.35 61.94 -26.66
N LEU A 562 9.22 60.94 -26.82
CA LEU A 562 9.09 59.93 -27.88
C LEU A 562 7.84 59.05 -27.68
N LEU A 563 7.47 58.72 -26.45
CA LEU A 563 6.20 58.01 -26.16
C LEU A 563 4.97 58.86 -26.49
N ARG A 564 4.99 60.17 -26.20
CA ARG A 564 3.88 61.08 -26.51
C ARG A 564 3.73 61.30 -28.01
N ALA A 565 4.84 61.43 -28.73
CA ALA A 565 4.82 61.59 -30.17
C ALA A 565 4.40 60.30 -30.89
N SER A 566 4.75 59.12 -30.34
CA SER A 566 4.41 57.80 -30.93
C SER A 566 2.95 57.35 -30.68
N ARG A 567 2.17 58.10 -29.90
CA ARG A 567 0.72 57.90 -29.74
C ARG A 567 -0.01 58.59 -30.88
#